data_AF-A0A958KPD2-F1
#
_entry.id   AF-A0A958KPD2-F1
#
_cell.length_a   1.000
_cell.length_b   1.000
_cell.length_c   1.000
_cell.angle_alpha   90.00
_cell.angle_beta   90.00
_cell.angle_gamma   90.00
#
_symmetry.space_group_name_H-M   'P 1'
#
loop_
_entity.id
_entity.type
_entity.pdbx_description
1 polymer ?
#
loop_
_entity_poly.entity_id
_entity_poly.type
_entity_poly.pdbx_seq_one_letter_code
_entity_poly.pdbx_strand_id
1 'polypeptide(L)'
;MRTLNLNLLAAVGLTALLAATPAFAQDNSVNINQMSSSNAAEVEQVGDSNSVDIYQYGADNTASASQEGSGNSAAIHQAGSSETGTVSQLGDSNSAHLDQLGYQNTADVAQEGDNNNAYVLQLGSDNSATIAQTGDSNTATAVQAGSGDSLDLTQEGDDNSVLTGQGGSGNSMLLTQTGNSNSMALSQSGADNSITANQTGDDNSLEASQYGSGHMLNVNQAGSGHSAVVTQSN
;
A
#
# COMPACT_ATOMS: atom_id res chain seq x y z
N MET A 1 -3.96 -4.92 -34.29
CA MET A 1 -3.62 -6.27 -33.79
C MET A 1 -2.32 -6.14 -33.00
N ARG A 2 -2.42 -5.78 -31.72
CA ARG A 2 -1.29 -5.87 -30.80
C ARG A 2 -1.45 -7.17 -30.00
N THR A 3 -0.34 -7.87 -29.86
CA THR A 3 -0.22 -9.21 -29.28
C THR A 3 -0.37 -9.16 -27.77
N LEU A 4 -1.30 -9.95 -27.24
CA LEU A 4 -1.32 -10.38 -25.84
C LEU A 4 -0.01 -11.16 -25.58
N ASN A 5 0.97 -10.55 -24.93
CA ASN A 5 2.24 -11.22 -24.61
C ASN A 5 2.09 -12.00 -23.30
N LEU A 6 1.54 -13.20 -23.40
CA LEU A 6 1.40 -14.15 -22.30
C LEU A 6 2.73 -14.91 -22.10
N ASN A 7 3.59 -14.47 -21.19
CA ASN A 7 4.78 -15.21 -20.78
C ASN A 7 4.47 -16.06 -19.54
N LEU A 8 3.78 -17.18 -19.74
CA LEU A 8 3.50 -18.15 -18.68
C LEU A 8 4.67 -19.15 -18.54
N LEU A 9 5.58 -18.94 -17.59
CA LEU A 9 6.55 -19.98 -17.20
C LEU A 9 5.93 -20.84 -16.08
N ALA A 10 5.45 -22.02 -16.46
CA ALA A 10 4.75 -22.94 -15.55
C ALA A 10 5.70 -23.66 -14.58
N ALA A 11 5.37 -23.65 -13.28
CA ALA A 11 5.79 -24.67 -12.32
C ALA A 11 4.69 -24.93 -11.26
N VAL A 12 3.83 -25.93 -11.58
CA VAL A 12 2.98 -26.77 -10.70
C VAL A 12 2.33 -26.09 -9.47
N GLY A 13 1.05 -25.70 -9.62
CA GLY A 13 0.17 -25.25 -8.53
C GLY A 13 -0.86 -24.16 -8.90
N LEU A 14 -1.07 -23.90 -10.20
CA LEU A 14 -1.78 -22.72 -10.70
C LEU A 14 -3.32 -22.84 -10.65
N THR A 15 -3.97 -22.01 -9.84
CA THR A 15 -5.34 -21.53 -10.10
C THR A 15 -5.29 -20.02 -10.32
N ALA A 16 -4.87 -19.60 -11.52
CA ALA A 16 -5.06 -18.22 -11.97
C ALA A 16 -6.43 -18.14 -12.67
N LEU A 17 -7.40 -17.48 -12.06
CA LEU A 17 -8.68 -17.16 -12.69
C LEU A 17 -8.56 -15.79 -13.36
N LEU A 18 -8.39 -15.77 -14.67
CA LEU A 18 -8.36 -14.53 -15.47
C LEU A 18 -9.75 -14.34 -16.11
N ALA A 19 -10.57 -13.44 -15.57
CA ALA A 19 -11.88 -13.11 -16.11
C ALA A 19 -11.84 -11.77 -16.86
N ALA A 20 -11.24 -11.74 -18.06
CA ALA A 20 -11.39 -10.60 -18.97
C ALA A 20 -12.72 -10.73 -19.74
N THR A 21 -13.70 -9.86 -19.48
CA THR A 21 -14.93 -9.81 -20.29
C THR A 21 -14.71 -8.98 -21.57
N PRO A 22 -15.27 -9.36 -22.74
CA PRO A 22 -14.88 -8.75 -24.01
C PRO A 22 -15.71 -7.51 -24.36
N ALA A 23 -15.10 -6.32 -24.49
CA ALA A 23 -15.62 -5.25 -25.34
C ALA A 23 -14.55 -4.19 -25.71
N PHE A 24 -14.15 -4.22 -26.99
CA PHE A 24 -13.47 -3.18 -27.79
C PHE A 24 -12.20 -2.48 -27.23
N ALA A 25 -11.04 -2.90 -27.74
CA ALA A 25 -9.72 -2.25 -27.64
C ALA A 25 -9.27 -1.88 -26.21
N GLN A 26 -9.05 -2.90 -25.37
CA GLN A 26 -8.47 -2.73 -24.04
C GLN A 26 -6.97 -3.07 -24.14
N ASP A 27 -6.07 -2.09 -24.02
CA ASP A 27 -4.62 -2.31 -23.89
C ASP A 27 -4.26 -2.66 -22.42
N ASN A 28 -5.05 -3.52 -21.79
CA ASN A 28 -4.79 -4.01 -20.43
C ASN A 28 -3.63 -5.02 -20.44
N SER A 29 -2.73 -4.92 -19.47
CA SER A 29 -1.55 -5.76 -19.32
C SER A 29 -1.55 -6.45 -17.96
N VAL A 30 -1.31 -7.76 -17.96
CA VAL A 30 -1.10 -8.56 -16.74
C VAL A 30 0.18 -9.37 -16.91
N ASN A 31 1.12 -9.18 -15.99
CA ASN A 31 2.33 -9.99 -15.86
C ASN A 31 2.32 -10.67 -14.49
N ILE A 32 2.45 -11.99 -14.47
CA ILE A 32 2.48 -12.79 -13.24
C ILE A 32 3.65 -13.76 -13.34
N ASN A 33 4.60 -13.64 -12.43
CA ASN A 33 5.73 -14.55 -12.30
C ASN A 33 5.75 -15.15 -10.90
N GLN A 34 5.46 -16.45 -10.82
CA GLN A 34 5.45 -17.22 -9.59
C GLN A 34 6.59 -18.24 -9.64
N MET A 35 7.50 -18.17 -8.68
CA MET A 35 8.60 -19.12 -8.52
C MET A 35 8.47 -19.78 -7.16
N SER A 36 8.43 -21.12 -7.14
CA SER A 36 8.22 -22.00 -5.96
C SER A 36 6.73 -22.31 -5.63
N SER A 37 6.47 -23.12 -4.60
CA SER A 37 5.21 -23.83 -4.38
C SER A 37 4.08 -23.01 -3.75
N SER A 38 2.83 -23.28 -4.15
CA SER A 38 1.59 -22.81 -3.50
C SER A 38 1.33 -21.30 -3.52
N ASN A 39 1.97 -20.55 -4.42
CA ASN A 39 1.65 -19.13 -4.59
C ASN A 39 0.31 -18.96 -5.33
N ALA A 40 -0.51 -18.02 -4.89
CA ALA A 40 -1.79 -17.65 -5.48
C ALA A 40 -1.74 -16.19 -5.97
N ALA A 41 -2.25 -15.96 -7.18
CA ALA A 41 -2.40 -14.64 -7.76
C ALA A 41 -3.78 -14.52 -8.41
N GLU A 42 -4.53 -13.48 -8.06
CA GLU A 42 -5.84 -13.13 -8.64
C GLU A 42 -5.78 -11.73 -9.23
N VAL A 43 -6.28 -11.56 -10.46
CA VAL A 43 -6.29 -10.26 -11.15
C VAL A 43 -7.61 -10.04 -11.85
N GLU A 44 -8.26 -8.91 -11.55
CA GLU A 44 -9.45 -8.42 -12.24
C GLU A 44 -9.16 -7.03 -12.83
N GLN A 45 -9.49 -6.84 -14.11
CA GLN A 45 -9.31 -5.55 -14.80
C GLN A 45 -10.54 -5.21 -15.63
N VAL A 46 -11.09 -4.02 -15.40
CA VAL A 46 -12.22 -3.44 -16.13
C VAL A 46 -11.80 -2.05 -16.63
N GLY A 47 -11.96 -1.79 -17.92
CA GLY A 47 -11.56 -0.53 -18.56
C GLY A 47 -10.35 -0.68 -19.48
N ASP A 48 -9.54 0.38 -19.66
CA ASP A 48 -8.50 0.45 -20.71
C ASP A 48 -7.12 0.88 -20.16
N SER A 49 -6.05 0.33 -20.73
CA SER A 49 -4.65 0.64 -20.38
C SER A 49 -4.29 0.37 -18.91
N ASN A 50 -4.99 -0.52 -18.24
CA ASN A 50 -4.67 -0.94 -16.87
C ASN A 50 -3.52 -1.95 -16.86
N SER A 51 -2.61 -1.85 -15.89
CA SER A 51 -1.43 -2.69 -15.77
C SER A 51 -1.35 -3.34 -14.39
N VAL A 52 -1.19 -4.66 -14.35
CA VAL A 52 -0.86 -5.41 -13.14
C VAL A 52 0.44 -6.18 -13.34
N ASP A 53 1.37 -6.03 -12.40
CA ASP A 53 2.62 -6.79 -12.34
C ASP A 53 2.75 -7.50 -10.99
N ILE A 54 2.82 -8.83 -11.01
CA ILE A 54 2.91 -9.65 -9.80
C ILE A 54 4.14 -10.54 -9.89
N TYR A 55 5.03 -10.42 -8.91
CA TYR A 55 6.19 -11.29 -8.74
C TYR A 55 6.15 -11.96 -7.37
N GLN A 56 6.02 -13.28 -7.34
CA GLN A 56 6.01 -14.06 -6.10
C GLN A 56 7.17 -15.05 -6.11
N TYR A 57 8.15 -14.83 -5.25
CA TYR A 57 9.29 -15.71 -5.02
C TYR A 57 9.19 -16.31 -3.61
N GLY A 58 9.02 -17.63 -3.53
CA GLY A 58 8.88 -18.32 -2.26
C GLY A 58 7.64 -19.19 -2.18
N ALA A 59 7.06 -19.34 -1.00
CA ALA A 59 5.99 -20.31 -0.77
C ALA A 59 4.77 -19.71 -0.08
N ASP A 60 3.58 -20.20 -0.46
CA ASP A 60 2.30 -19.83 0.15
C ASP A 60 1.97 -18.33 0.09
N ASN A 61 2.52 -17.61 -0.89
CA ASN A 61 2.28 -16.19 -1.07
C ASN A 61 0.96 -15.94 -1.81
N THR A 62 0.20 -14.93 -1.40
CA THR A 62 -1.08 -14.54 -1.99
C THR A 62 -1.02 -13.10 -2.49
N ALA A 63 -1.32 -12.89 -3.76
CA ALA A 63 -1.42 -11.57 -4.38
C ALA A 63 -2.80 -11.40 -5.03
N SER A 64 -3.44 -10.25 -4.83
CA SER A 64 -4.70 -9.90 -5.47
C SER A 64 -4.66 -8.47 -5.97
N ALA A 65 -5.10 -8.24 -7.21
CA ALA A 65 -5.21 -6.90 -7.78
C ALA A 65 -6.54 -6.74 -8.53
N SER A 66 -7.32 -5.71 -8.20
CA SER A 66 -8.52 -5.32 -8.94
C SER A 66 -8.39 -3.87 -9.42
N GLN A 67 -8.69 -3.63 -10.69
CA GLN A 67 -8.60 -2.31 -11.32
C GLN A 67 -9.85 -2.03 -12.15
N GLU A 68 -10.55 -0.95 -11.83
CA GLU A 68 -11.68 -0.41 -12.61
C GLU A 68 -11.40 1.03 -13.02
N GLY A 69 -11.39 1.30 -14.33
CA GLY A 69 -11.11 2.62 -14.91
C GLY A 69 -10.00 2.55 -15.96
N SER A 70 -9.23 3.63 -16.15
CA SER A 70 -8.20 3.72 -17.17
C SER A 70 -6.82 4.10 -16.63
N GLY A 71 -5.79 3.41 -17.13
CA GLY A 71 -4.40 3.75 -16.82
C GLY A 71 -3.96 3.40 -15.39
N ASN A 72 -4.72 2.57 -14.67
CA ASN A 72 -4.36 2.13 -13.33
C ASN A 72 -3.16 1.17 -13.37
N SER A 73 -2.28 1.25 -12.37
CA SER A 73 -1.07 0.42 -12.25
C SER A 73 -0.97 -0.19 -10.86
N ALA A 74 -0.84 -1.52 -10.79
CA ALA A 74 -0.60 -2.25 -9.56
C ALA A 74 0.65 -3.12 -9.71
N ALA A 75 1.58 -3.02 -8.76
CA ALA A 75 2.75 -3.87 -8.67
C ALA A 75 2.78 -4.56 -7.30
N ILE A 76 2.85 -5.89 -7.27
CA ILE A 76 2.90 -6.69 -6.04
C ILE A 76 4.09 -7.63 -6.13
N HIS A 77 5.13 -7.36 -5.34
CA HIS A 77 6.32 -8.19 -5.25
C HIS A 77 6.44 -8.80 -3.86
N GLN A 78 6.47 -10.12 -3.82
CA GLN A 78 6.54 -10.89 -2.58
C GLN A 78 7.73 -11.83 -2.66
N ALA A 79 8.69 -11.68 -1.74
CA ALA A 79 9.87 -12.51 -1.64
C ALA A 79 9.99 -13.09 -0.22
N GLY A 80 9.52 -14.31 0.00
CA GLY A 80 9.42 -14.87 1.35
C GLY A 80 8.48 -16.06 1.47
N SER A 81 7.72 -16.14 2.56
CA SER A 81 6.66 -17.13 2.69
C SER A 81 5.46 -16.61 3.46
N SER A 82 4.26 -17.00 3.02
CA SER A 82 2.99 -16.55 3.59
C SER A 82 2.77 -15.03 3.49
N GLU A 83 3.34 -14.35 2.50
CA GLU A 83 3.04 -12.94 2.25
C GLU A 83 1.64 -12.78 1.65
N THR A 84 0.93 -11.72 2.04
CA THR A 84 -0.37 -11.34 1.47
C THR A 84 -0.34 -9.89 0.98
N GLY A 85 -0.68 -9.67 -0.28
CA GLY A 85 -0.68 -8.35 -0.91
C GLY A 85 -1.97 -8.16 -1.69
N THR A 86 -2.72 -7.11 -1.38
CA THR A 86 -3.99 -6.79 -2.04
C THR A 86 -3.98 -5.34 -2.53
N VAL A 87 -4.39 -5.13 -3.78
CA VAL A 87 -4.58 -3.80 -4.37
C VAL A 87 -5.97 -3.71 -4.98
N SER A 88 -6.70 -2.64 -4.68
CA SER A 88 -7.97 -2.28 -5.32
C SER A 88 -7.92 -0.84 -5.79
N GLN A 89 -8.17 -0.60 -7.08
CA GLN A 89 -8.12 0.72 -7.70
C GLN A 89 -9.42 0.99 -8.46
N LEU A 90 -10.11 2.06 -8.08
CA LEU A 90 -11.31 2.56 -8.73
C LEU A 90 -11.10 4.02 -9.16
N GLY A 91 -11.20 4.29 -10.47
CA GLY A 91 -10.91 5.60 -11.06
C GLY A 91 -9.77 5.51 -12.07
N ASP A 92 -9.15 6.64 -12.42
CA ASP A 92 -8.15 6.70 -13.48
C ASP A 92 -6.74 7.02 -12.95
N SER A 93 -5.72 6.44 -13.59
CA SER A 93 -4.30 6.72 -13.34
C SER A 93 -3.83 6.49 -11.89
N ASN A 94 -4.49 5.62 -11.14
CA ASN A 94 -4.06 5.23 -9.80
C ASN A 94 -2.84 4.30 -9.87
N SER A 95 -1.93 4.42 -8.90
CA SER A 95 -0.70 3.62 -8.80
C SER A 95 -0.53 3.05 -7.40
N ALA A 96 -0.31 1.73 -7.31
CA ALA A 96 -0.01 1.05 -6.05
C ALA A 96 1.17 0.10 -6.24
N HIS A 97 2.14 0.14 -5.32
CA HIS A 97 3.32 -0.71 -5.34
C HIS A 97 3.57 -1.32 -3.97
N LEU A 98 3.55 -2.65 -3.88
CA LEU A 98 3.76 -3.42 -2.66
C LEU A 98 5.03 -4.26 -2.79
N ASP A 99 6.03 -4.04 -1.94
CA ASP A 99 7.21 -4.88 -1.80
C ASP A 99 7.21 -5.53 -0.41
N GLN A 100 7.08 -6.86 -0.35
CA GLN A 100 7.06 -7.63 0.89
C GLN A 100 8.21 -8.64 0.89
N LEU A 101 9.10 -8.53 1.87
CA LEU A 101 10.28 -9.39 1.98
C LEU A 101 10.35 -10.00 3.39
N GLY A 102 10.18 -11.32 3.49
CA GLY A 102 10.40 -12.06 4.73
C GLY A 102 9.39 -13.18 5.00
N TYR A 103 8.52 -12.99 5.99
CA TYR A 103 7.54 -14.01 6.40
C TYR A 103 6.26 -13.39 6.95
N GLN A 104 5.09 -13.82 6.48
CA GLN A 104 3.79 -13.45 7.06
C GLN A 104 3.51 -11.93 7.07
N ASN A 105 4.05 -11.18 6.11
CA ASN A 105 3.72 -9.77 5.95
C ASN A 105 2.40 -9.60 5.19
N THR A 106 1.61 -8.58 5.54
CA THR A 106 0.31 -8.25 4.92
C THR A 106 0.27 -6.79 4.48
N ALA A 107 -0.05 -6.53 3.22
CA ALA A 107 -0.22 -5.18 2.69
C ALA A 107 -1.55 -5.09 1.93
N ASP A 108 -2.36 -4.08 2.24
CA ASP A 108 -3.65 -3.80 1.62
C ASP A 108 -3.72 -2.33 1.20
N VAL A 109 -3.99 -2.08 -0.08
CA VAL A 109 -4.12 -0.73 -0.64
C VAL A 109 -5.45 -0.62 -1.39
N ALA A 110 -6.27 0.34 -0.98
CA ALA A 110 -7.49 0.73 -1.67
C ALA A 110 -7.39 2.20 -2.12
N GLN A 111 -7.64 2.45 -3.40
CA GLN A 111 -7.62 3.78 -4.01
C GLN A 111 -8.94 4.03 -4.74
N GLU A 112 -9.62 5.12 -4.39
CA GLU A 112 -10.85 5.59 -5.03
C GLU A 112 -10.70 7.06 -5.43
N GLY A 113 -10.80 7.35 -6.73
CA GLY A 113 -10.53 8.67 -7.32
C GLY A 113 -9.41 8.60 -8.34
N ASP A 114 -8.82 9.74 -8.71
CA ASP A 114 -7.85 9.80 -9.81
C ASP A 114 -6.43 10.16 -9.31
N ASN A 115 -5.42 9.59 -9.96
CA ASN A 115 -3.99 9.90 -9.71
C ASN A 115 -3.50 9.63 -8.28
N ASN A 116 -4.15 8.73 -7.52
CA ASN A 116 -3.65 8.36 -6.20
C ASN A 116 -2.41 7.46 -6.32
N ASN A 117 -1.46 7.62 -5.41
CA ASN A 117 -0.23 6.86 -5.36
C ASN A 117 0.03 6.26 -3.97
N ALA A 118 0.28 4.96 -3.91
CA ALA A 118 0.61 4.25 -2.68
C ALA A 118 1.84 3.36 -2.87
N TYR A 119 2.79 3.46 -1.95
CA TYR A 119 3.96 2.59 -1.87
C TYR A 119 4.06 1.96 -0.49
N VAL A 120 4.15 0.63 -0.43
CA VAL A 120 4.34 -0.13 0.81
C VAL A 120 5.58 -0.99 0.70
N LEU A 121 6.49 -0.86 1.66
CA LEU A 121 7.66 -1.73 1.81
C LEU A 121 7.65 -2.38 3.19
N GLN A 122 7.61 -3.71 3.23
CA GLN A 122 7.66 -4.52 4.45
C GLN A 122 8.90 -5.41 4.43
N LEU A 123 9.78 -5.22 5.42
CA LEU A 123 11.00 -5.98 5.62
C LEU A 123 10.94 -6.68 6.99
N GLY A 124 10.94 -8.00 7.01
CA GLY A 124 10.91 -8.79 8.24
C GLY A 124 9.68 -9.68 8.34
N SER A 125 9.05 -9.74 9.52
CA SER A 125 7.92 -10.66 9.73
C SER A 125 6.68 -10.03 10.34
N ASP A 126 5.51 -10.60 10.07
CA ASP A 126 4.25 -10.24 10.74
C ASP A 126 3.88 -8.75 10.64
N ASN A 127 4.44 -8.02 9.67
CA ASN A 127 4.11 -6.60 9.49
C ASN A 127 2.79 -6.46 8.74
N SER A 128 2.00 -5.46 9.09
CA SER A 128 0.69 -5.19 8.47
C SER A 128 0.56 -3.72 8.09
N ALA A 129 0.24 -3.43 6.83
CA ALA A 129 -0.01 -2.07 6.37
C ALA A 129 -1.33 -2.03 5.59
N THR A 130 -2.23 -1.14 6.00
CA THR A 130 -3.47 -0.84 5.29
C THR A 130 -3.47 0.64 4.92
N ILE A 131 -3.70 0.93 3.64
CA ILE A 131 -3.79 2.29 3.11
C ILE A 131 -5.10 2.42 2.34
N ALA A 132 -5.94 3.37 2.73
CA ALA A 132 -7.14 3.77 2.02
C ALA A 132 -6.99 5.23 1.56
N GLN A 133 -7.14 5.49 0.26
CA GLN A 133 -7.10 6.82 -0.33
C GLN A 133 -8.41 7.09 -1.07
N THR A 134 -9.11 8.15 -0.69
CA THR A 134 -10.34 8.60 -1.35
C THR A 134 -10.19 10.08 -1.74
N GLY A 135 -10.39 10.39 -3.02
CA GLY A 135 -10.16 11.71 -3.61
C GLY A 135 -9.04 11.67 -4.64
N ASP A 136 -8.52 12.82 -5.05
CA ASP A 136 -7.57 12.90 -6.16
C ASP A 136 -6.14 13.24 -5.70
N SER A 137 -5.14 12.68 -6.39
CA SER A 137 -3.72 13.02 -6.21
C SER A 137 -3.17 12.79 -4.79
N ASN A 138 -3.76 11.89 -4.01
CA ASN A 138 -3.23 11.53 -2.70
C ASN A 138 -1.98 10.64 -2.84
N THR A 139 -0.98 10.86 -1.99
CA THR A 139 0.25 10.08 -1.94
C THR A 139 0.47 9.49 -0.56
N ALA A 140 0.74 8.18 -0.50
CA ALA A 140 1.07 7.46 0.71
C ALA A 140 2.35 6.62 0.50
N THR A 141 3.28 6.71 1.43
CA THR A 141 4.48 5.86 1.47
C THR A 141 4.62 5.28 2.86
N ALA A 142 4.65 3.96 2.95
CA ALA A 142 4.77 3.21 4.20
C ALA A 142 5.98 2.27 4.17
N VAL A 143 6.84 2.39 5.19
CA VAL A 143 7.98 1.49 5.36
C VAL A 143 7.90 0.85 6.74
N GLN A 144 7.88 -0.48 6.79
CA GLN A 144 7.92 -1.28 8.02
C GLN A 144 9.14 -2.19 7.98
N ALA A 145 10.05 -2.04 8.93
CA ALA A 145 11.29 -2.78 9.00
C ALA A 145 11.46 -3.40 10.40
N GLY A 146 11.02 -4.64 10.55
CA GLY A 146 10.84 -5.19 11.88
C GLY A 146 9.95 -6.42 11.94
N SER A 147 9.40 -6.63 13.13
CA SER A 147 8.45 -7.70 13.40
C SER A 147 7.18 -7.19 14.05
N GLY A 148 6.01 -7.47 13.47
CA GLY A 148 4.73 -7.11 14.09
C GLY A 148 4.41 -5.62 14.07
N ASP A 149 5.03 -4.84 13.18
CA ASP A 149 4.69 -3.43 13.01
C ASP A 149 3.36 -3.31 12.24
N SER A 150 2.49 -2.38 12.66
CA SER A 150 1.15 -2.18 12.09
C SER A 150 0.91 -0.72 11.70
N LEU A 151 0.42 -0.50 10.49
CA LEU A 151 -0.01 0.79 9.98
C LEU A 151 -1.45 0.69 9.47
N ASP A 152 -2.29 1.61 9.89
CA ASP A 152 -3.60 1.91 9.31
C ASP A 152 -3.63 3.39 8.92
N LEU A 153 -3.73 3.66 7.62
CA LEU A 153 -3.71 5.00 7.05
C LEU A 153 -4.96 5.23 6.19
N THR A 154 -5.70 6.30 6.51
CA THR A 154 -6.79 6.81 5.68
C THR A 154 -6.49 8.24 5.22
N GLN A 155 -6.57 8.49 3.92
CA GLN A 155 -6.52 9.83 3.31
C GLN A 155 -7.85 10.12 2.62
N GLU A 156 -8.50 11.23 2.98
CA GLU A 156 -9.78 11.67 2.41
C GLU A 156 -9.67 13.14 1.95
N GLY A 157 -9.90 13.39 0.67
CA GLY A 157 -9.73 14.70 0.04
C GLY A 157 -8.62 14.68 -1.00
N ASP A 158 -8.11 15.85 -1.38
CA ASP A 158 -7.21 15.97 -2.53
C ASP A 158 -5.79 16.40 -2.13
N ASP A 159 -4.79 15.96 -2.89
CA ASP A 159 -3.38 16.36 -2.73
C ASP A 159 -2.79 16.07 -1.32
N ASN A 160 -3.33 15.09 -0.59
CA ASN A 160 -2.80 14.74 0.72
C ASN A 160 -1.56 13.86 0.60
N SER A 161 -0.58 14.07 1.48
CA SER A 161 0.68 13.31 1.48
C SER A 161 0.98 12.71 2.86
N VAL A 162 1.24 11.40 2.93
CA VAL A 162 1.73 10.73 4.13
C VAL A 162 3.00 9.93 3.84
N LEU A 163 4.00 10.12 4.69
CA LEU A 163 5.21 9.29 4.76
C LEU A 163 5.33 8.68 6.15
N THR A 164 5.43 7.35 6.23
CA THR A 164 5.61 6.63 7.49
C THR A 164 6.83 5.72 7.49
N GLY A 165 7.43 5.56 8.67
CA GLY A 165 8.50 4.61 8.92
C GLY A 165 8.37 3.95 10.29
N GLN A 166 8.18 2.64 10.33
CA GLN A 166 8.18 1.83 11.55
C GLN A 166 9.40 0.93 11.54
N GLY A 167 10.15 0.92 12.65
CA GLY A 167 11.32 0.08 12.81
C GLY A 167 11.36 -0.61 14.17
N GLY A 168 11.69 -1.90 14.19
CA GLY A 168 11.82 -2.66 15.44
C GLY A 168 10.70 -3.68 15.61
N SER A 169 9.93 -3.61 16.70
CA SER A 169 8.92 -4.63 16.97
C SER A 169 7.65 -4.08 17.60
N GLY A 170 6.48 -4.46 17.06
CA GLY A 170 5.20 -4.16 17.68
C GLY A 170 4.81 -2.68 17.65
N ASN A 171 5.39 -1.88 16.76
CA ASN A 171 4.99 -0.47 16.65
C ASN A 171 3.63 -0.38 15.94
N SER A 172 2.83 0.62 16.28
CA SER A 172 1.49 0.83 15.71
C SER A 172 1.28 2.30 15.32
N MET A 173 0.84 2.52 14.09
CA MET A 173 0.44 3.84 13.57
C MET A 173 -1.01 3.78 13.10
N LEU A 174 -1.83 4.71 13.62
CA LEU A 174 -3.20 4.95 13.14
C LEU A 174 -3.31 6.40 12.69
N LEU A 175 -3.46 6.60 11.37
CA LEU A 175 -3.33 7.89 10.73
C LEU A 175 -4.58 8.23 9.93
N THR A 176 -5.10 9.44 10.13
CA THR A 176 -6.21 9.96 9.34
C THR A 176 -5.92 11.37 8.88
N GLN A 177 -6.02 11.58 7.57
CA GLN A 177 -5.79 12.87 6.94
C GLN A 177 -7.03 13.25 6.12
N THR A 178 -7.71 14.32 6.51
CA THR A 178 -8.97 14.76 5.88
C THR A 178 -8.87 16.22 5.46
N GLY A 179 -9.26 16.53 4.23
CA GLY A 179 -9.17 17.87 3.62
C GLY A 179 -8.11 17.90 2.52
N ASN A 180 -7.60 19.08 2.16
CA ASN A 180 -6.74 19.21 0.99
C ASN A 180 -5.30 19.63 1.33
N SER A 181 -4.33 19.14 0.56
CA SER A 181 -2.92 19.56 0.66
C SER A 181 -2.31 19.38 2.05
N ASN A 182 -2.78 18.40 2.84
CA ASN A 182 -2.17 18.10 4.12
C ASN A 182 -0.93 17.22 3.93
N SER A 183 0.01 17.30 4.88
CA SER A 183 1.23 16.49 4.93
C SER A 183 1.47 15.87 6.31
N MET A 184 1.72 14.56 6.37
CA MET A 184 2.24 13.86 7.56
C MET A 184 3.57 13.18 7.25
N ALA A 185 4.54 13.34 8.15
CA ALA A 185 5.80 12.59 8.15
C ALA A 185 6.00 11.98 9.55
N LEU A 186 5.87 10.66 9.68
CA LEU A 186 5.81 9.98 10.97
C LEU A 186 6.81 8.84 11.05
N SER A 187 7.59 8.80 12.12
CA SER A 187 8.52 7.70 12.36
C SER A 187 8.39 7.13 13.77
N GLN A 188 8.45 5.81 13.89
CA GLN A 188 8.62 5.13 15.16
C GLN A 188 9.75 4.12 15.06
N SER A 189 10.61 4.10 16.08
CA SER A 189 11.63 3.05 16.20
C SER A 189 11.75 2.53 17.63
N GLY A 190 11.98 1.22 17.73
CA GLY A 190 12.06 0.49 18.99
C GLY A 190 10.91 -0.47 19.16
N ALA A 191 10.36 -0.58 20.37
CA ALA A 191 9.36 -1.61 20.70
C ALA A 191 8.06 -1.03 21.24
N ASP A 192 6.92 -1.53 20.77
CA ASP A 192 5.60 -1.23 21.34
C ASP A 192 5.27 0.28 21.37
N ASN A 193 5.74 1.06 20.39
CA ASN A 193 5.37 2.46 20.29
C ASN A 193 4.05 2.61 19.53
N SER A 194 3.23 3.59 19.91
CA SER A 194 1.95 3.90 19.26
C SER A 194 1.86 5.39 18.89
N ILE A 195 1.64 5.68 17.61
CA ILE A 195 1.26 7.00 17.11
C ILE A 195 -0.18 6.93 16.64
N THR A 196 -1.01 7.83 17.15
CA THR A 196 -2.30 8.17 16.55
C THR A 196 -2.21 9.62 16.08
N ALA A 197 -2.40 9.86 14.79
CA ALA A 197 -2.37 11.20 14.22
C ALA A 197 -3.60 11.48 13.38
N ASN A 198 -4.27 12.59 13.67
CA ASN A 198 -5.40 13.10 12.91
C ASN A 198 -5.07 14.51 12.40
N GLN A 199 -5.17 14.73 11.10
CA GLN A 199 -5.15 16.05 10.48
C GLN A 199 -6.47 16.29 9.77
N THR A 200 -7.14 17.38 10.10
CA THR A 200 -8.38 17.80 9.46
C THR A 200 -8.31 19.27 9.03
N GLY A 201 -8.70 19.55 7.79
CA GLY A 201 -8.67 20.88 7.18
C GLY A 201 -7.63 20.94 6.07
N ASP A 202 -7.16 22.13 5.71
CA ASP A 202 -6.31 22.31 4.53
C ASP A 202 -4.89 22.76 4.90
N ASP A 203 -3.89 22.40 4.10
CA ASP A 203 -2.50 22.86 4.26
C ASP A 203 -1.86 22.56 5.64
N ASN A 204 -2.31 21.51 6.34
CA ASN A 204 -1.70 21.15 7.62
C ASN A 204 -0.47 20.27 7.44
N SER A 205 0.57 20.52 8.22
CA SER A 205 1.81 19.76 8.27
C SER A 205 2.03 19.17 9.67
N LEU A 206 2.30 17.87 9.72
CA LEU A 206 2.64 17.14 10.93
C LEU A 206 3.92 16.38 10.70
N GLU A 207 4.90 16.63 11.54
CA GLU A 207 6.08 15.79 11.67
C GLU A 207 6.08 15.18 13.07
N ALA A 208 6.18 13.86 13.18
CA ALA A 208 6.37 13.24 14.47
C ALA A 208 7.34 12.05 14.46
N SER A 209 8.07 11.91 15.55
CA SER A 209 9.04 10.84 15.71
C SER A 209 9.01 10.29 17.13
N GLN A 210 8.95 8.97 17.29
CA GLN A 210 9.14 8.29 18.57
C GLN A 210 10.33 7.33 18.52
N TYR A 211 11.17 7.39 19.55
CA TYR A 211 12.31 6.49 19.73
C TYR A 211 12.26 5.88 21.13
N GLY A 212 12.33 4.55 21.23
CA GLY A 212 12.37 3.86 22.52
C GLY A 212 11.29 2.79 22.64
N SER A 213 10.77 2.57 23.85
CA SER A 213 9.77 1.53 24.08
C SER A 213 8.55 2.02 24.84
N GLY A 214 7.35 1.61 24.40
CA GLY A 214 6.09 1.86 25.09
C GLY A 214 5.61 3.31 25.01
N HIS A 215 6.06 4.08 24.02
CA HIS A 215 5.62 5.46 23.87
C HIS A 215 4.25 5.53 23.21
N MET A 216 3.38 6.41 23.73
CA MET A 216 2.10 6.73 23.11
C MET A 216 2.10 8.21 22.75
N LEU A 217 1.94 8.52 21.47
CA LEU A 217 1.80 9.87 20.95
C LEU A 217 0.45 10.00 20.27
N ASN A 218 -0.33 10.98 20.73
CA ASN A 218 -1.57 11.38 20.09
C ASN A 218 -1.41 12.80 19.56
N VAL A 219 -1.59 12.98 18.26
CA VAL A 219 -1.58 14.30 17.62
C VAL A 219 -2.92 14.53 16.93
N ASN A 220 -3.53 15.68 17.22
CA ASN A 220 -4.73 16.13 16.54
C ASN A 220 -4.50 17.57 16.08
N GLN A 221 -4.54 17.80 14.76
CA GLN A 221 -4.48 19.12 14.15
C GLN A 221 -5.78 19.35 13.37
N ALA A 222 -6.48 20.43 13.69
CA ALA A 222 -7.72 20.81 13.02
C ALA A 222 -7.67 22.28 12.57
N GLY A 223 -8.08 22.55 11.33
CA GLY A 223 -8.13 23.88 10.72
C GLY A 223 -7.14 24.00 9.56
N SER A 224 -6.73 25.22 9.19
CA SER A 224 -5.88 25.44 8.02
C SER A 224 -4.48 25.93 8.37
N GLY A 225 -3.45 25.41 7.71
CA GLY A 225 -2.08 25.94 7.78
C GLY A 225 -1.32 25.65 9.09
N HIS A 226 -1.72 24.62 9.85
CA HIS A 226 -1.03 24.27 11.09
C HIS A 226 0.25 23.49 10.81
N SER A 227 1.33 23.81 11.53
CA SER A 227 2.54 22.99 11.57
C SER A 227 2.76 22.48 12.98
N ALA A 228 2.89 21.17 13.16
CA ALA A 228 3.28 20.55 14.43
C ALA A 228 4.50 19.66 14.21
N VAL A 229 5.46 19.77 15.12
CA VAL A 229 6.62 18.88 15.19
C VAL A 229 6.61 18.26 16.58
N VAL A 230 6.51 16.94 16.65
CA VAL A 230 6.51 16.21 17.93
C VAL A 230 7.60 15.16 17.95
N THR A 231 8.60 15.35 18.81
CA THR A 231 9.64 14.35 19.04
C THR A 231 9.53 13.83 20.46
N GLN A 232 9.41 12.51 20.59
CA GLN A 232 9.48 11.82 21.88
C GLN A 232 10.64 10.82 21.84
N SER A 233 11.53 10.93 22.82
CA SER A 233 12.69 10.04 22.98
C SER A 233 12.90 9.74 24.46
N ASN A 234 13.31 8.52 24.78
CA ASN A 234 13.89 8.16 26.08
C ASN A 234 15.41 8.05 25.99
#